data_AF-A0A1G1JD45-F1
#
_entry.id   AF-A0A1G1JD45-F1
#
_cell.length_a   1.000
_cell.length_b   1.000
_cell.length_c   1.000
_cell.angle_alpha   90.00
_cell.angle_beta   90.00
_cell.angle_gamma   90.00
#
_symmetry.space_group_name_H-M   'P 1'
#
loop_
_entity.id
_entity.type
_entity.pdbx_description
1 polymer ?
#
loop_
_entity_poly.entity_id
_entity_poly.type
_entity_poly.pdbx_seq_one_letter_code
_entity_poly.pdbx_strand_id
1 'polypeptide(L)' 'MQTPYIALRVHDEQDLREEISRKFDSFLDVYSLYLHLKSDWILEEVRLKAYELRLLDPRFTFQI' A
#
# COMPACT_ATOMS: atom_id res chain seq x y z
N MET A 1 -3.62 -35.98 0.51
CA MET A 1 -4.31 -34.67 0.49
C MET A 1 -3.50 -33.76 -0.43
N GLN A 2 -4.02 -33.45 -1.62
CA GLN A 2 -3.38 -32.54 -2.57
C GLN A 2 -3.68 -31.11 -2.13
N THR A 3 -2.67 -30.40 -1.67
CA THR A 3 -2.76 -28.96 -1.39
C THR A 3 -3.02 -28.25 -2.72
N PRO A 4 -4.12 -27.49 -2.88
CA PRO A 4 -4.35 -26.75 -4.11
C PRO A 4 -3.35 -25.59 -4.16
N TYR A 5 -2.32 -25.73 -4.99
CA TYR A 5 -1.43 -24.63 -5.32
C TYR A 5 -2.22 -23.66 -6.21
N ILE A 6 -2.50 -22.46 -5.70
CA ILE A 6 -2.94 -21.35 -6.54
C ILE A 6 -1.71 -20.92 -7.32
N ALA A 7 -1.59 -21.39 -8.56
CA ALA A 7 -0.61 -20.88 -9.51
C ALA A 7 -1.08 -19.50 -9.98
N LEU A 8 -0.82 -18.47 -9.18
CA LEU A 8 -0.86 -17.07 -9.62
C LEU A 8 0.17 -16.96 -10.75
N ARG A 9 -0.31 -16.68 -11.96
CA ARG A 9 0.53 -16.66 -13.15
C ARG A 9 1.53 -15.52 -13.00
N VAL A 10 2.73 -15.70 -13.54
CA VAL A 10 3.82 -14.70 -13.52
C VAL A 10 3.43 -13.31 -14.08
N HIS A 11 2.28 -13.17 -14.77
CA HIS A 11 1.68 -11.86 -15.09
C HIS A 11 1.09 -11.13 -13.87
N ASP A 12 0.45 -11.85 -12.95
CA ASP A 12 -0.17 -11.28 -11.75
C ASP A 12 0.88 -10.69 -10.79
N GLU A 13 2.10 -11.23 -10.74
CA GLU A 13 3.15 -10.72 -9.85
C GLU A 13 3.71 -9.36 -10.32
N GLN A 14 3.86 -9.17 -11.62
CA GLN A 14 4.36 -7.92 -12.17
C GLN A 14 3.29 -6.83 -12.07
N ASP A 15 2.05 -7.16 -12.40
CA ASP A 15 0.90 -6.25 -12.25
C ASP A 15 0.68 -5.88 -10.78
N LEU A 16 0.79 -6.84 -9.86
CA LEU A 16 0.72 -6.59 -8.41
C LEU A 16 1.86 -5.67 -7.95
N ARG A 17 3.08 -5.86 -8.46
CA ARG A 17 4.21 -5.01 -8.11
C ARG A 17 4.01 -3.57 -8.61
N GLU A 18 3.51 -3.40 -9.82
CA GLU A 18 3.18 -2.08 -10.36
C GLU A 18 2.08 -1.41 -9.55
N GLU A 19 1.04 -2.15 -9.16
CA GLU A 19 -0.04 -1.63 -8.32
C GLU A 19 0.44 -1.22 -6.92
N ILE A 20 1.31 -2.04 -6.30
CA ILE A 20 1.96 -1.68 -5.03
C ILE A 20 2.78 -0.40 -5.20
N SER A 21 3.55 -0.27 -6.28
CA SER A 21 4.35 0.93 -6.55
C SER A 21 3.46 2.17 -6.68
N ARG A 22 2.38 2.08 -7.46
CA ARG A 22 1.43 3.21 -7.64
C ARG A 22 0.77 3.62 -6.33
N LYS A 23 0.38 2.66 -5.50
CA LYS A 23 -0.19 2.95 -4.18
C LYS A 23 0.84 3.54 -3.22
N PHE A 24 2.11 3.13 -3.34
CA PHE A 24 3.20 3.68 -2.55
C PHE A 24 3.45 5.15 -2.90
N ASP A 25 3.49 5.49 -4.19
CA ASP A 25 3.62 6.87 -4.64
C ASP A 25 2.45 7.73 -4.14
N SER A 26 1.21 7.22 -4.27
CA SER A 26 0.02 7.91 -3.76
C SER A 26 0.04 8.12 -2.24
N PHE A 27 0.58 7.16 -1.49
CA PHE A 27 0.79 7.31 -0.05
C PHE A 27 1.81 8.40 0.25
N LEU A 28 2.94 8.43 -0.46
CA LEU A 28 3.98 9.44 -0.27
C LEU A 28 3.46 10.85 -0.57
N ASP A 29 2.63 11.02 -1.59
CA ASP A 29 2.01 12.31 -1.92
C ASP A 29 1.18 12.83 -0.75
N VAL A 30 0.25 12.02 -0.24
CA VAL A 30 -0.62 12.40 0.88
C VAL A 30 0.17 12.57 2.17
N TYR A 31 1.17 11.74 2.42
CA TYR A 31 2.05 11.88 3.58
C TYR A 31 2.86 13.17 3.52
N SER A 32 3.41 13.51 2.35
CA SER A 32 4.12 14.78 2.15
C SER A 32 3.20 15.97 2.40
N LEU A 33 1.94 15.90 1.96
CA LEU A 33 0.93 16.92 2.21
C LEU A 33 0.61 17.04 3.71
N TYR A 34 0.47 15.91 4.42
CA TYR A 34 0.30 15.91 5.87
C TYR A 34 1.49 16.56 6.59
N LEU A 35 2.73 16.30 6.14
CA LEU A 35 3.91 16.93 6.73
C LEU A 35 3.89 18.45 6.61
N HIS A 36 3.33 18.99 5.52
CA HIS A 36 3.23 20.44 5.31
C HIS A 36 2.05 21.07 6.05
N LEU A 37 0.87 20.44 6.02
CA LEU A 37 -0.36 21.02 6.54
C LEU A 37 -0.66 20.63 7.99
N LYS A 38 -0.11 19.52 8.48
CA LYS A 38 -0.32 18.98 9.83
C LYS A 38 -1.81 18.89 10.21
N SER A 39 -2.63 18.51 9.24
CA SER A 39 -4.08 18.55 9.38
C SER A 39 -4.65 17.16 9.63
N ASP A 40 -5.54 17.04 10.62
CA ASP A 40 -6.04 15.74 11.12
C ASP A 40 -6.79 14.94 10.06
N TRP A 41 -7.56 15.60 9.18
CA TRP A 41 -8.22 14.92 8.06
C TRP A 41 -7.22 14.24 7.10
N ILE A 42 -6.06 14.86 6.87
CA ILE A 42 -5.01 14.30 6.02
C ILE A 42 -4.32 13.15 6.75
N LEU A 43 -4.17 13.23 8.08
CA LEU A 43 -3.66 12.12 8.88
C LEU A 43 -4.52 10.86 8.73
N GLU A 44 -5.84 11.02 8.73
CA GLU A 44 -6.76 9.89 8.49
C GLU A 44 -6.59 9.30 7.09
N GLU A 45 -6.43 10.15 6.06
CA GLU A 45 -6.13 9.69 4.69
C GLU A 45 -4.77 8.96 4.59
N VAL A 46 -3.74 9.46 5.28
CA VAL A 46 -2.44 8.77 5.38
C VAL A 46 -2.61 7.39 6.02
N ARG A 47 -3.37 7.29 7.11
CA ARG A 47 -3.63 6.01 7.81
C ARG A 47 -4.38 5.02 6.92
N LEU A 48 -5.38 5.48 6.20
CA LEU A 48 -6.15 4.67 5.26
C LEU A 48 -5.24 4.11 4.16
N LYS A 49 -4.44 4.96 3.51
CA LYS A 49 -3.50 4.52 2.47
C LYS A 49 -2.41 3.59 3.00
N ALA A 50 -1.90 3.83 4.20
CA ALA A 50 -0.96 2.94 4.85
C ALA A 50 -1.57 1.55 5.12
N TYR A 51 -2.84 1.48 5.47
CA TYR A 51 -3.56 0.22 5.66
C TYR A 51 -3.74 -0.53 4.33
N GLU A 52 -4.14 0.16 3.26
CA GLU A 52 -4.23 -0.45 1.92
C GLU A 52 -2.89 -1.02 1.46
N LEU A 53 -1.80 -0.29 1.66
CA LEU A 53 -0.45 -0.76 1.33
C LEU A 53 -0.07 -1.99 2.15
N ARG A 54 -0.39 -2.03 3.44
CA ARG A 54 -0.12 -3.19 4.29
C ARG A 54 -0.90 -4.44 3.88
N LEU A 55 -2.10 -4.29 3.31
CA LEU A 55 -2.87 -5.41 2.78
C LEU A 55 -2.24 -6.01 1.51
N LEU A 56 -1.61 -5.17 0.68
CA LEU A 56 -1.00 -5.59 -0.58
C LEU A 56 0.46 -6.03 -0.41
N ASP A 57 1.20 -5.35 0.45
CA ASP A 57 2.54 -5.72 0.90
C ASP A 57 2.56 -5.85 2.43
N PRO A 58 2.44 -7.07 2.96
CA PRO A 58 2.50 -7.31 4.41
C PRO A 58 3.80 -6.87 5.07
N ARG A 59 4.87 -6.60 4.29
CA ARG A 59 6.15 -6.08 4.79
C ARG A 59 6.13 -4.57 4.98
N PHE A 60 5.16 -3.87 4.40
CA PHE A 60 5.01 -2.44 4.58
C PHE A 60 4.63 -2.13 6.04
N THR A 61 5.45 -1.31 6.70
CA THR A 61 5.23 -0.84 8.06
C THR A 61 5.24 0.68 8.09
N PHE A 62 4.19 1.25 8.65
CA PHE A 62 4.08 2.69 8.87
C PHE A 62 3.60 2.92 10.30
N GLN A 63 4.29 3.82 11.01
CA GLN A 63 3.98 4.24 12.38
C GLN A 63 4.16 5.76 12.45
N ILE A 64 3.24 6.43 13.12
CA ILE A 64 3.22 7.88 13.27
C ILE A 64 2.81 8.28 14.69
#